data_AF-A0A1Q5J870-F1
#
_entry.id   AF-A0A1Q5J870-F1
#
_cell.length_a   1.000
_cell.length_b   1.000
_cell.length_c   1.000
_cell.angle_alpha   90.00
_cell.angle_beta   90.00
_cell.angle_gamma   90.00
#
_symmetry.space_group_name_H-M   'P 1'
#
loop_
_entity.id
_entity.type
_entity.pdbx_description
1 polymer ?
#
loop_
_entity_poly.entity_id
_entity_poly.type
_entity_poly.pdbx_seq_one_letter_code
_entity_poly.pdbx_strand_id
1 'polypeptide(L)'
;MTLLPITVPASLLDTHHLDPDAADWGLRVDHAVATTAGDTYVLTGLRRYRGYDDDTADPAERDFGYQLITRYGSDGKPTATAVFGQAVPGGGPSAIPEAEGTTLALLPDGAVAVSSKPGSTHLLSPELDAVLASWPMPWGWERQRGPGEDPFAASIAVTPAGRLLCATSEYGLSNWAGAHLNIVAVSEPGAALGPGRKPVLRAIATLDARTDGQSDTDWYAHVRYGEEPVVRGNRPSPSLTEALSELTGTSGSLYGYLDSRMTRPAALGDDLFVVPVFGKTYRSSNRGQEFSFALVDDRGALHGRLGGLHLRDDSPFTGFDFTVVADPYRARAFHLNRYGLYAWSADGVLRARMSTAEKPFKPLVHFALLECTPAGELLLAHRKQHLLLRVPVPQDLDDLATAVEDALKGYGRERAALKKQYGPVNWLWADSAATVHAL
;
A
#
# COMPACT_ATOMS: atom_id res chain seq x y z
N MET A 1 -13.90 3.25 -19.51
CA MET A 1 -13.51 1.83 -19.56
C MET A 1 -13.44 1.34 -18.12
N THR A 2 -14.08 0.22 -17.76
CA THR A 2 -14.11 -0.23 -16.35
C THR A 2 -12.97 -1.19 -16.02
N LEU A 3 -12.41 -1.85 -17.03
CA LEU A 3 -11.33 -2.82 -16.89
C LEU A 3 -10.08 -2.41 -17.66
N LEU A 4 -8.91 -2.43 -17.02
CA LEU A 4 -7.62 -2.03 -17.58
C LEU A 4 -6.62 -3.19 -17.55
N PRO A 5 -5.86 -3.47 -18.63
CA PRO A 5 -4.74 -4.40 -18.59
C PRO A 5 -3.54 -3.79 -17.88
N ILE A 6 -2.97 -4.51 -16.93
CA ILE A 6 -1.73 -4.14 -16.26
C ILE A 6 -0.59 -4.72 -17.09
N THR A 7 0.04 -3.83 -17.84
CA THR A 7 1.00 -4.15 -18.90
C THR A 7 2.44 -4.11 -18.40
N VAL A 8 3.27 -4.93 -19.02
CA VAL A 8 4.73 -4.92 -18.88
C VAL A 8 5.33 -4.41 -20.19
N PRO A 9 6.37 -3.55 -20.15
CA PRO A 9 7.02 -3.09 -21.36
C PRO A 9 7.60 -4.26 -22.18
N ALA A 10 7.26 -4.32 -23.46
CA ALA A 10 7.78 -5.35 -24.38
C ALA A 10 9.31 -5.34 -24.44
N SER A 11 9.93 -4.15 -24.41
CA SER A 11 11.39 -4.00 -24.38
C SER A 11 12.06 -4.68 -23.18
N LEU A 12 11.37 -4.75 -22.03
CA LEU A 12 11.87 -5.43 -20.84
C LEU A 12 11.76 -6.96 -21.01
N LEU A 13 10.68 -7.45 -21.63
CA LEU A 13 10.52 -8.86 -21.96
C LEU A 13 11.60 -9.32 -22.95
N ASP A 14 11.85 -8.52 -23.98
CA ASP A 14 12.88 -8.77 -24.99
C ASP A 14 14.28 -8.78 -24.37
N THR A 15 14.58 -7.86 -23.45
CA THR A 15 15.88 -7.80 -22.76
C THR A 15 16.21 -9.10 -22.03
N HIS A 16 15.21 -9.76 -21.46
CA HIS A 16 15.37 -10.98 -20.64
C HIS A 16 15.01 -12.25 -21.39
N HIS A 17 14.72 -12.16 -22.69
CA HIS A 17 14.17 -13.25 -23.51
C HIS A 17 13.07 -14.00 -22.74
N LEU A 18 12.19 -13.26 -22.05
CA LEU A 18 11.25 -13.87 -21.12
C LEU A 18 10.20 -14.65 -21.92
N ASP A 19 10.20 -15.97 -21.76
CA ASP A 19 9.14 -16.83 -22.26
C ASP A 19 7.92 -16.73 -21.33
N PRO A 20 6.79 -16.13 -21.76
CA PRO A 20 5.60 -16.04 -20.92
C PRO A 20 4.96 -17.41 -20.63
N ASP A 21 5.31 -18.46 -21.37
CA ASP A 21 4.89 -19.84 -21.13
C ASP A 21 5.72 -20.57 -20.06
N ALA A 22 6.86 -20.00 -19.65
CA ALA A 22 7.65 -20.53 -18.56
C ALA A 22 7.00 -20.28 -17.18
N ALA A 23 7.30 -21.13 -16.20
CA ALA A 23 6.70 -21.12 -14.86
C ALA A 23 7.58 -20.48 -13.77
N ASP A 24 8.70 -19.90 -14.16
CA ASP A 24 9.81 -19.39 -13.35
C ASP A 24 9.75 -17.87 -13.09
N TRP A 25 8.78 -17.19 -13.69
CA TRP A 25 8.54 -15.77 -13.51
C TRP A 25 7.20 -15.50 -12.82
N GLY A 26 7.05 -14.27 -12.33
CA GLY A 26 5.79 -13.81 -11.77
C GLY A 26 5.63 -12.30 -11.87
N LEU A 27 4.39 -11.87 -12.10
CA LEU A 27 3.95 -10.49 -12.02
C LEU A 27 3.03 -10.34 -10.79
N ARG A 28 3.27 -9.34 -9.97
CA ARG A 28 2.44 -8.99 -8.81
C ARG A 28 2.01 -7.55 -8.93
N VAL A 29 0.75 -7.27 -8.60
CA VAL A 29 0.23 -5.89 -8.54
C VAL A 29 0.26 -5.47 -7.08
N ASP A 30 1.06 -4.46 -6.78
CA ASP A 30 1.37 -4.06 -5.40
C ASP A 30 0.47 -2.92 -4.93
N HIS A 31 0.26 -1.91 -5.77
CA HIS A 31 -0.57 -0.76 -5.43
C HIS A 31 -1.05 -0.02 -6.68
N ALA A 32 -2.05 0.85 -6.52
CA ALA A 32 -2.44 1.78 -7.57
C ALA A 32 -3.00 3.06 -6.96
N VAL A 33 -2.81 4.19 -7.64
CA VAL A 33 -3.40 5.49 -7.28
C VAL A 33 -3.90 6.17 -8.54
N ALA A 34 -4.92 7.03 -8.41
CA ALA A 34 -5.47 7.75 -9.55
C ALA A 34 -5.61 9.24 -9.25
N THR A 35 -5.42 10.04 -10.29
CA THR A 35 -5.70 11.48 -10.26
C THR A 35 -7.20 11.74 -10.33
N THR A 36 -7.62 12.96 -10.00
CA THR A 36 -9.00 13.43 -10.23
C THR A 36 -9.37 13.46 -11.73
N ALA A 37 -8.39 13.59 -12.62
CA ALA A 37 -8.56 13.56 -14.07
C ALA A 37 -8.73 12.15 -14.65
N GLY A 38 -8.52 11.11 -13.84
CA GLY A 38 -8.70 9.71 -14.22
C GLY A 38 -7.43 8.97 -14.62
N ASP A 39 -6.30 9.67 -14.77
CA ASP A 39 -4.99 9.03 -14.94
C ASP A 39 -4.68 8.13 -13.76
N THR A 40 -4.13 6.95 -14.02
CA THR A 40 -3.91 5.90 -13.02
C THR A 40 -2.46 5.45 -13.04
N TYR A 41 -1.81 5.41 -11.88
CA TYR A 41 -0.46 4.88 -11.70
C TYR A 41 -0.57 3.52 -11.03
N VAL A 42 -0.01 2.50 -11.65
CA VAL A 42 -0.04 1.12 -11.13
C VAL A 42 1.38 0.68 -10.82
N LEU A 43 1.62 0.30 -9.56
CA LEU A 43 2.86 -0.29 -9.10
C LEU A 43 2.79 -1.81 -9.23
N THR A 44 3.77 -2.40 -9.90
CA THR A 44 3.90 -3.85 -10.05
C THR A 44 5.31 -4.32 -9.70
N GLY A 45 5.42 -5.58 -9.29
CA GLY A 45 6.68 -6.31 -9.20
C GLY A 45 6.73 -7.37 -10.28
N LEU A 46 7.78 -7.37 -11.10
CA LEU A 46 8.06 -8.39 -12.10
C LEU A 46 9.38 -9.08 -11.74
N ARG A 47 9.36 -10.40 -11.60
CA ARG A 47 10.55 -11.16 -11.22
C ARG A 47 10.65 -12.49 -11.92
N ARG A 48 11.88 -12.98 -12.08
CA ARG A 48 12.23 -14.37 -12.40
C ARG A 48 13.26 -14.85 -11.39
N TYR A 49 13.04 -16.04 -10.85
CA TYR A 49 13.98 -16.68 -9.92
C TYR A 49 14.14 -18.16 -10.27
N ARG A 50 15.32 -18.52 -10.73
CA ARG A 50 15.75 -19.89 -11.07
C ARG A 50 16.81 -20.41 -10.10
N GLY A 51 17.50 -19.53 -9.35
CA GLY A 51 18.50 -19.93 -8.36
C GLY A 51 19.77 -20.53 -8.96
N TYR A 52 20.10 -20.20 -10.22
CA TYR A 52 21.37 -20.57 -10.86
C TYR A 52 22.48 -19.55 -10.51
N ASP A 53 23.74 -19.91 -10.81
CA ASP A 53 24.91 -19.02 -10.65
C ASP A 53 24.65 -17.68 -11.35
N ASP A 54 24.82 -16.58 -10.61
CA ASP A 54 24.71 -15.18 -11.06
C ASP A 54 25.61 -14.85 -12.28
N ASP A 55 26.56 -15.74 -12.59
CA ASP A 55 27.53 -15.61 -13.69
C ASP A 55 27.01 -16.10 -15.07
N THR A 56 25.75 -16.55 -15.16
CA THR A 56 25.20 -17.04 -16.44
C THR A 56 25.11 -15.90 -17.46
N ALA A 57 25.65 -16.08 -18.67
CA ALA A 57 25.67 -15.04 -19.70
C ALA A 57 24.34 -14.91 -20.47
N ASP A 58 23.54 -15.98 -20.51
CA ASP A 58 22.29 -16.02 -21.27
C ASP A 58 21.18 -15.20 -20.58
N PRO A 59 20.67 -14.13 -21.20
CA PRO A 59 19.56 -13.36 -20.66
C PRO A 59 18.29 -14.20 -20.40
N ALA A 60 18.08 -15.31 -21.11
CA ALA A 60 16.94 -16.20 -20.90
C ALA A 60 17.02 -17.00 -19.59
N GLU A 61 18.22 -17.11 -19.01
CA GLU A 61 18.48 -17.92 -17.81
C GLU A 61 18.76 -17.08 -16.56
N ARG A 62 19.00 -15.78 -16.70
CA ARG A 62 19.32 -14.86 -15.60
C ARG A 62 18.14 -14.56 -14.69
N ASP A 63 18.39 -14.53 -13.38
CA ASP A 63 17.43 -14.01 -12.42
C ASP A 63 17.29 -12.48 -12.57
N PHE A 64 16.09 -11.98 -12.32
CA PHE A 64 15.84 -10.54 -12.26
C PHE A 64 14.68 -10.21 -11.33
N GLY A 65 14.69 -8.99 -10.79
CA GLY A 65 13.63 -8.41 -9.98
C GLY A 65 13.49 -6.92 -10.27
N TYR A 66 12.34 -6.53 -10.83
CA TYR A 66 12.01 -5.13 -11.09
C TYR A 66 10.74 -4.74 -10.37
N GLN A 67 10.70 -3.50 -9.91
CA GLN A 67 9.48 -2.78 -9.63
C GLN A 67 9.20 -1.83 -10.79
N LEU A 68 7.94 -1.77 -11.22
CA LEU A 68 7.49 -0.91 -12.29
C LEU A 68 6.37 -0.02 -11.81
N ILE A 69 6.40 1.25 -12.21
CA ILE A 69 5.23 2.12 -12.12
C ILE A 69 4.81 2.44 -13.55
N THR A 70 3.62 2.00 -13.94
CA THR A 70 3.04 2.35 -15.24
C THR A 70 1.95 3.39 -15.04
N ARG A 71 2.09 4.53 -15.72
CA ARG A 71 1.04 5.54 -15.85
C ARG A 71 0.13 5.18 -17.01
N TYR A 72 -1.17 5.15 -16.74
CA TYR A 72 -2.23 5.02 -17.72
C TYR A 72 -2.98 6.34 -17.81
N GLY A 73 -3.22 6.81 -19.04
CA GLY A 73 -4.10 7.95 -19.26
C GLY A 73 -5.55 7.64 -18.89
N SER A 74 -6.39 8.66 -18.81
CA SER A 74 -7.84 8.51 -18.58
C SER A 74 -8.56 7.61 -19.61
N ASP A 75 -7.97 7.40 -20.79
CA ASP A 75 -8.47 6.47 -21.81
C ASP A 75 -8.07 4.99 -21.54
N GLY A 76 -7.27 4.74 -20.51
CA GLY A 76 -6.80 3.42 -20.11
C GLY A 76 -5.58 2.92 -20.88
N LYS A 77 -4.94 3.76 -21.71
CA LYS A 77 -3.70 3.38 -22.42
C LYS A 77 -2.47 3.75 -21.59
N PRO A 78 -1.43 2.88 -21.57
CA PRO A 78 -0.20 3.20 -20.89
C PRO A 78 0.55 4.31 -21.65
N THR A 79 1.07 5.30 -20.92
CA THR A 79 1.78 6.47 -21.49
C THR A 79 3.25 6.51 -21.10
N ALA A 80 3.57 6.11 -19.87
CA ALA A 80 4.94 6.03 -19.36
C ALA A 80 5.09 4.88 -18.37
N THR A 81 6.27 4.26 -18.32
CA THR A 81 6.64 3.25 -17.33
C THR A 81 8.02 3.56 -16.76
N ALA A 82 8.10 3.75 -15.45
CA ALA A 82 9.37 3.74 -14.72
C ALA A 82 9.72 2.30 -14.31
N VAL A 83 10.99 1.93 -14.47
CA VAL A 83 11.55 0.62 -14.08
C VAL A 83 12.69 0.87 -13.08
N PHE A 84 12.61 0.24 -11.91
CA PHE A 84 13.59 0.36 -10.83
C PHE A 84 13.71 -0.97 -10.05
N GLY A 85 14.59 -1.04 -9.06
CA GLY A 85 14.74 -2.21 -8.18
C GLY A 85 16.15 -2.79 -8.18
N GLN A 86 16.41 -3.70 -9.13
CA GLN A 86 17.76 -4.19 -9.44
C GLN A 86 18.47 -3.30 -10.46
N ALA A 87 19.74 -3.61 -10.76
CA ALA A 87 20.48 -2.92 -11.82
C ALA A 87 19.63 -2.88 -13.12
N VAL A 88 19.42 -1.68 -13.63
CA VAL A 88 18.52 -1.45 -14.75
C VAL A 88 19.07 -2.11 -16.03
N PRO A 89 18.22 -2.44 -17.02
CA PRO A 89 18.68 -2.90 -18.33
C PRO A 89 19.82 -2.03 -18.88
N GLY A 90 21.01 -2.62 -19.04
CA GLY A 90 22.25 -1.89 -19.37
C GLY A 90 23.31 -1.86 -18.26
N GLY A 91 22.99 -2.38 -17.06
CA GLY A 91 23.95 -2.60 -15.97
C GLY A 91 24.22 -1.40 -15.06
N GLY A 92 23.49 -0.29 -15.26
CA GLY A 92 23.54 0.86 -14.35
C GLY A 92 22.86 0.58 -13.01
N PRO A 93 23.28 1.22 -11.90
CA PRO A 93 22.57 1.14 -10.64
C PRO A 93 21.17 1.76 -10.79
N SER A 94 20.16 1.18 -10.13
CA SER A 94 18.84 1.82 -10.03
C SER A 94 18.86 2.92 -8.97
N ALA A 95 18.23 4.07 -9.26
CA ALA A 95 18.10 5.16 -8.29
C ALA A 95 17.13 4.84 -7.14
N ILE A 96 16.26 3.84 -7.33
CA ILE A 96 15.34 3.36 -6.30
C ILE A 96 15.57 1.85 -6.12
N PRO A 97 16.09 1.40 -4.97
CA PRO A 97 16.33 -0.01 -4.74
C PRO A 97 15.01 -0.79 -4.62
N GLU A 98 15.07 -2.09 -4.88
CA GLU A 98 13.91 -2.97 -4.67
C GLU A 98 13.57 -3.00 -3.18
N ALA A 99 12.28 -2.86 -2.87
CA ALA A 99 11.80 -2.88 -1.50
C ALA A 99 10.47 -3.61 -1.33
N GLU A 100 10.26 -4.14 -0.13
CA GLU A 100 9.01 -4.79 0.25
C GLU A 100 7.96 -3.79 0.74
N GLY A 101 6.69 -4.10 0.45
CA GLY A 101 5.56 -3.31 0.92
C GLY A 101 5.51 -1.90 0.35
N THR A 102 6.04 -1.72 -0.86
CA THR A 102 6.05 -0.43 -1.57
C THR A 102 4.63 0.03 -1.89
N THR A 103 4.37 1.31 -1.67
CA THR A 103 3.08 1.97 -1.89
C THR A 103 3.27 3.27 -2.65
N LEU A 104 2.20 3.72 -3.29
CA LEU A 104 2.16 4.98 -4.03
C LEU A 104 1.26 6.00 -3.34
N ALA A 105 1.60 7.27 -3.46
CA ALA A 105 0.71 8.40 -3.20
C ALA A 105 0.90 9.48 -4.26
N LEU A 106 -0.18 10.17 -4.66
CA LEU A 106 -0.10 11.36 -5.49
C LEU A 106 -0.11 12.58 -4.59
N LEU A 107 0.97 13.36 -4.65
CA LEU A 107 1.09 14.59 -3.89
C LEU A 107 0.26 15.72 -4.53
N PRO A 108 -0.11 16.77 -3.78
CA PRO A 108 -0.93 17.87 -4.31
C PRO A 108 -0.34 18.61 -5.52
N ASP A 109 0.99 18.56 -5.69
CA ASP A 109 1.71 19.13 -6.84
C ASP A 109 1.79 18.19 -8.06
N GLY A 110 1.22 16.98 -7.94
CA GLY A 110 1.21 15.95 -8.98
C GLY A 110 2.38 14.98 -8.91
N ALA A 111 3.39 15.21 -8.07
CA ALA A 111 4.50 14.28 -7.92
C ALA A 111 4.02 12.92 -7.38
N VAL A 112 4.67 11.86 -7.81
CA VAL A 112 4.37 10.49 -7.35
C VAL A 112 5.33 10.13 -6.23
N ALA A 113 4.82 9.96 -5.02
CA ALA A 113 5.60 9.47 -3.90
C ALA A 113 5.58 7.94 -3.87
N VAL A 114 6.76 7.34 -3.85
CA VAL A 114 7.00 5.90 -3.70
C VAL A 114 7.55 5.67 -2.29
N SER A 115 6.76 5.03 -1.42
CA SER A 115 7.15 4.76 -0.03
C SER A 115 7.27 3.27 0.23
N SER A 116 8.32 2.83 0.93
CA SER A 116 8.56 1.42 1.21
C SER A 116 9.10 1.19 2.62
N LYS A 117 8.97 -0.05 3.10
CA LYS A 117 9.51 -0.43 4.41
C LYS A 117 11.06 -0.50 4.36
N PRO A 118 11.77 -0.08 5.41
CA PRO A 118 11.24 0.36 6.70
C PRO A 118 10.86 1.84 6.77
N GLY A 119 11.21 2.70 5.82
CA GLY A 119 10.85 4.12 5.88
C GLY A 119 11.35 4.96 4.70
N SER A 120 11.69 4.30 3.59
CA SER A 120 12.23 4.96 2.41
C SER A 120 11.11 5.68 1.68
N THR A 121 11.36 6.92 1.25
CA THR A 121 10.45 7.66 0.35
C THR A 121 11.22 8.25 -0.82
N HIS A 122 10.72 8.06 -2.03
CA HIS A 122 11.26 8.64 -3.26
C HIS A 122 10.15 9.43 -3.97
N LEU A 123 10.48 10.61 -4.50
CA LEU A 123 9.55 11.40 -5.31
C LEU A 123 9.92 11.26 -6.77
N LEU A 124 8.93 10.95 -7.60
CA LEU A 124 9.05 10.90 -9.04
C LEU A 124 8.29 12.07 -9.66
N SER A 125 8.77 12.51 -10.83
CA SER A 125 7.99 13.38 -11.70
C SER A 125 6.67 12.68 -12.11
N PRO A 126 5.61 13.45 -12.43
CA PRO A 126 4.34 12.87 -12.90
C PRO A 126 4.50 12.04 -14.19
N GLU A 127 5.47 12.40 -15.03
CA GLU A 127 5.79 11.68 -16.27
C GLU A 127 6.67 10.44 -16.04
N LEU A 128 7.07 10.17 -14.78
CA LEU A 128 7.91 9.04 -14.38
C LEU A 128 9.31 9.03 -15.02
N ASP A 129 9.78 10.18 -15.52
CA ASP A 129 11.05 10.34 -16.23
C ASP A 129 12.23 10.73 -15.32
N ALA A 130 11.96 11.10 -14.07
CA ALA A 130 13.00 11.55 -13.14
C ALA A 130 12.65 11.27 -11.68
N VAL A 131 13.68 10.92 -10.89
CA VAL A 131 13.64 10.97 -9.43
C VAL A 131 13.95 12.40 -8.97
N LEU A 132 12.99 13.05 -8.32
CA LEU A 132 13.08 14.44 -7.87
C LEU A 132 13.76 14.57 -6.51
N ALA A 133 13.51 13.63 -5.61
CA ALA A 133 14.07 13.60 -4.26
C ALA A 133 14.03 12.18 -3.68
N SER A 134 14.94 11.86 -2.76
CA SER A 134 15.04 10.56 -2.10
C SER A 134 15.40 10.71 -0.64
N TRP A 135 14.67 10.01 0.23
CA TRP A 135 14.94 9.86 1.67
C TRP A 135 15.00 8.37 1.99
N PRO A 136 16.13 7.70 1.67
CA PRO A 136 16.26 6.26 1.85
C PRO A 136 16.39 5.91 3.35
N MET A 137 15.88 4.74 3.69
CA MET A 137 16.14 4.07 4.96
C MET A 137 16.79 2.72 4.67
N PRO A 138 18.05 2.47 5.07
CA PRO A 138 18.71 1.21 4.79
C PRO A 138 17.94 0.05 5.42
N TRP A 139 17.69 -0.99 4.61
CA TRP A 139 17.13 -2.25 5.08
C TRP A 139 18.25 -3.11 5.68
N GLY A 140 18.06 -3.62 6.89
CA GLY A 140 19.09 -4.43 7.55
C GLY A 140 18.64 -4.95 8.91
N TRP A 141 19.08 -6.18 9.20
CA TRP A 141 19.00 -6.80 10.52
C TRP A 141 20.06 -6.24 11.48
N GLU A 142 21.09 -5.58 10.93
CA GLU A 142 22.09 -4.90 11.71
C GLU A 142 21.92 -3.39 11.54
N ARG A 143 21.95 -2.70 12.69
CA ARG A 143 21.84 -1.25 12.80
C ARG A 143 23.11 -0.60 12.25
N GLN A 144 23.24 -0.50 10.94
CA GLN A 144 24.33 0.29 10.33
C GLN A 144 23.96 1.77 10.34
N ARG A 145 23.98 2.37 11.54
CA ARG A 145 23.79 3.81 11.68
C ARG A 145 24.96 4.54 11.06
N GLY A 146 24.71 5.19 9.93
CA GLY A 146 25.53 6.29 9.47
C GLY A 146 25.02 7.61 10.07
N PRO A 147 25.89 8.55 10.50
CA PRO A 147 25.49 9.94 10.63
C PRO A 147 24.95 10.43 9.28
N GLY A 148 23.69 10.91 9.25
CA GLY A 148 23.04 11.43 8.03
C GLY A 148 21.84 10.64 7.51
N GLU A 149 21.40 9.56 8.18
CA GLU A 149 20.12 8.92 7.86
C GLU A 149 18.94 9.86 8.16
N ASP A 150 18.22 10.25 7.10
CA ASP A 150 17.08 11.17 7.19
C ASP A 150 15.85 10.60 6.45
N PRO A 151 15.35 9.40 6.83
CA PRO A 151 14.20 8.76 6.17
C PRO A 151 12.91 9.56 6.38
N PHE A 152 11.90 9.40 5.52
CA PHE A 152 10.65 10.17 5.65
C PHE A 152 9.47 9.35 6.18
N ALA A 153 8.91 8.46 5.36
CA ALA A 153 7.76 7.64 5.72
C ALA A 153 7.77 6.29 4.99
N ALA A 154 7.22 5.26 5.63
CA ALA A 154 7.04 3.94 5.02
C ALA A 154 5.74 3.84 4.21
N SER A 155 4.78 4.74 4.45
CA SER A 155 3.59 4.90 3.62
C SER A 155 3.04 6.32 3.76
N ILE A 156 2.45 6.83 2.69
CA ILE A 156 1.80 8.13 2.63
C ILE A 156 0.35 7.96 2.12
N ALA A 157 -0.58 8.68 2.71
CA ALA A 157 -1.90 8.97 2.16
C ALA A 157 -2.12 10.49 2.18
N VAL A 158 -2.91 11.01 1.24
CA VAL A 158 -3.13 12.45 1.11
C VAL A 158 -4.59 12.75 1.40
N THR A 159 -4.83 13.71 2.30
CA THR A 159 -6.19 14.16 2.65
C THR A 159 -6.74 15.14 1.60
N PRO A 160 -8.05 15.43 1.59
CA PRO A 160 -8.64 16.40 0.68
C PRO A 160 -8.01 17.81 0.76
N ALA A 161 -7.60 18.26 1.94
CA ALA A 161 -6.86 19.51 2.15
C ALA A 161 -5.37 19.42 1.81
N GLY A 162 -4.90 18.29 1.27
CA GLY A 162 -3.51 18.08 0.88
C GLY A 162 -2.56 17.80 2.04
N ARG A 163 -3.08 17.43 3.22
CA ARG A 163 -2.22 16.98 4.34
C ARG A 163 -1.65 15.61 4.03
N LEU A 164 -0.46 15.33 4.51
CA LEU A 164 0.18 14.03 4.42
C LEU A 164 -0.12 13.24 5.69
N LEU A 165 -0.83 12.12 5.56
CA LEU A 165 -0.97 11.11 6.59
C LEU A 165 0.14 10.06 6.38
N CYS A 166 1.05 9.97 7.33
CA CYS A 166 2.25 9.16 7.23
C CYS A 166 2.28 8.07 8.30
N ALA A 167 2.75 6.89 7.91
CA ALA A 167 3.23 5.89 8.86
C ALA A 167 4.75 5.85 8.82
N THR A 168 5.39 5.95 9.99
CA THR A 168 6.85 5.95 10.12
C THR A 168 7.30 4.80 11.01
N SER A 169 8.51 4.33 10.78
CA SER A 169 9.09 3.22 11.54
C SER A 169 10.13 3.69 12.53
N GLU A 170 10.27 2.94 13.61
CA GLU A 170 11.30 3.16 14.62
C GLU A 170 12.09 1.89 14.89
N TYR A 171 13.34 2.06 15.30
CA TYR A 171 14.16 0.98 15.86
C TYR A 171 13.90 0.80 17.36
N GLY A 172 14.30 -0.35 17.90
CA GLY A 172 14.38 -0.56 19.35
C GLY A 172 13.04 -0.75 20.07
N LEU A 173 11.97 -1.05 19.33
CA LEU A 173 10.62 -1.28 19.89
C LEU A 173 10.40 -2.71 20.40
N SER A 174 11.25 -3.63 20.00
CA SER A 174 11.19 -5.03 20.42
C SER A 174 12.60 -5.62 20.53
N ASN A 175 12.69 -6.84 21.08
CA ASN A 175 13.93 -7.60 21.10
C ASN A 175 14.36 -8.12 19.71
N TRP A 176 13.54 -7.87 18.67
CA TRP A 176 13.86 -8.21 17.30
C TRP A 176 14.60 -7.06 16.62
N ALA A 177 15.50 -7.44 15.73
CA ALA A 177 16.25 -6.49 14.93
C ALA A 177 15.37 -5.79 13.88
N GLY A 178 15.79 -4.59 13.51
CA GLY A 178 15.20 -3.80 12.44
C GLY A 178 14.25 -2.70 12.91
N ALA A 179 13.77 -1.92 11.95
CA ALA A 179 12.79 -0.88 12.18
C ALA A 179 11.37 -1.38 11.88
N HIS A 180 10.41 -0.99 12.72
CA HIS A 180 9.02 -1.39 12.61
C HIS A 180 8.12 -0.17 12.56
N LEU A 181 7.08 -0.23 11.72
CA LEU A 181 6.00 0.76 11.69
C LEU A 181 5.42 0.94 13.09
N ASN A 182 5.50 2.15 13.63
CA ASN A 182 5.03 2.43 14.98
C ASN A 182 4.33 3.77 15.17
N ILE A 183 4.68 4.80 14.39
CA ILE A 183 4.09 6.13 14.55
C ILE A 183 3.19 6.44 13.36
N VAL A 184 1.95 6.84 13.66
CA VAL A 184 1.08 7.52 12.70
C VAL A 184 1.19 9.02 12.96
N ALA A 185 1.50 9.77 11.91
CA ALA A 185 1.72 11.20 11.98
C ALA A 185 1.05 11.92 10.81
N VAL A 186 0.74 13.19 11.00
CA VAL A 186 0.06 14.02 10.02
C VAL A 186 0.81 15.34 9.82
N SER A 187 0.91 15.80 8.57
CA SER A 187 1.45 17.14 8.30
C SER A 187 0.44 18.24 8.63
N GLU A 188 0.95 19.46 8.80
CA GLU A 188 0.09 20.64 8.77
C GLU A 188 -0.53 20.84 7.37
N PRO A 189 -1.70 21.50 7.27
CA PRO A 189 -2.26 21.92 6.00
C PRO A 189 -1.28 22.76 5.18
N GLY A 190 -1.16 22.47 3.88
CA GLY A 190 -0.24 23.18 2.98
C GLY A 190 1.25 22.84 3.15
N ALA A 191 1.61 21.94 4.07
CA ALA A 191 2.96 21.43 4.14
C ALA A 191 3.30 20.61 2.90
N ALA A 192 4.41 20.93 2.23
CA ALA A 192 4.82 20.28 1.00
C ALA A 192 6.03 19.36 1.23
N LEU A 193 5.97 18.17 0.63
CA LEU A 193 7.11 17.26 0.48
C LEU A 193 7.68 17.45 -0.93
N GLY A 194 8.96 17.80 -1.04
CA GLY A 194 9.59 18.10 -2.31
C GLY A 194 11.11 18.17 -2.25
N PRO A 195 11.79 18.45 -3.37
CA PRO A 195 13.24 18.61 -3.40
C PRO A 195 13.71 19.66 -2.38
N GLY A 196 14.55 19.25 -1.43
CA GLY A 196 15.05 20.10 -0.34
C GLY A 196 13.98 20.55 0.67
N ARG A 197 12.76 20.00 0.62
CA ARG A 197 11.65 20.33 1.52
C ARG A 197 11.08 19.06 2.15
N LYS A 198 11.36 18.89 3.44
CA LYS A 198 10.81 17.80 4.25
C LYS A 198 9.87 18.39 5.29
N PRO A 199 8.56 18.13 5.23
CA PRO A 199 7.60 18.71 6.16
C PRO A 199 7.76 18.08 7.54
N VAL A 200 7.50 18.87 8.57
CA VAL A 200 7.32 18.35 9.93
C VAL A 200 5.97 17.61 10.00
N LEU A 201 6.00 16.45 10.62
CA LEU A 201 4.88 15.56 10.86
C LEU A 201 4.58 15.56 12.37
N ARG A 202 3.33 15.86 12.73
CA ARG A 202 2.82 15.76 14.09
C ARG A 202 2.37 14.33 14.35
N ALA A 203 3.02 13.64 15.27
CA ALA A 203 2.62 12.32 15.71
C ALA A 203 1.27 12.38 16.42
N ILE A 204 0.32 11.55 15.96
CA ILE A 204 -1.05 11.47 16.49
C ILE A 204 -1.30 10.13 17.17
N ALA A 205 -0.63 9.06 16.75
CA ALA A 205 -0.75 7.77 17.42
C ALA A 205 0.57 7.02 17.41
N THR A 206 0.76 6.23 18.46
CA THR A 206 1.85 5.27 18.60
C THR A 206 1.23 3.89 18.71
N LEU A 207 1.69 2.92 17.92
CA LEU A 207 1.25 1.53 18.02
C LEU A 207 1.67 0.95 19.38
N ASP A 208 2.96 0.95 19.68
CA ASP A 208 3.54 0.37 20.89
C ASP A 208 4.44 1.38 21.63
N ALA A 209 4.28 1.43 22.96
CA ALA A 209 5.03 2.32 23.85
C ALA A 209 6.37 1.72 24.33
N ARG A 210 6.62 0.44 24.08
CA ARG A 210 7.89 -0.21 24.45
C ARG A 210 9.05 0.44 23.70
N THR A 211 10.00 0.98 24.46
CA THR A 211 11.15 1.73 23.92
C THR A 211 12.47 1.37 24.60
N ASP A 212 12.51 0.22 25.29
CA ASP A 212 13.68 -0.23 26.07
C ASP A 212 14.95 -0.38 25.21
N GLY A 213 14.80 -0.61 23.90
CA GLY A 213 15.90 -0.68 22.95
C GLY A 213 16.29 0.66 22.31
N GLN A 214 15.60 1.77 22.62
CA GLN A 214 15.87 3.09 22.04
C GLN A 214 16.93 3.88 22.82
N SER A 215 17.73 4.62 22.07
CA SER A 215 18.77 5.54 22.49
C SER A 215 18.48 6.97 22.01
N ASP A 216 19.23 7.97 22.50
CA ASP A 216 19.06 9.40 22.16
C ASP A 216 19.38 9.75 20.70
N THR A 217 19.69 8.76 19.89
CA THR A 217 19.96 8.91 18.46
C THR A 217 18.86 8.26 17.61
N ASP A 218 17.85 7.60 18.21
CA ASP A 218 16.74 6.88 17.52
C ASP A 218 15.57 7.77 17.10
N TRP A 219 15.77 9.08 17.08
CA TRP A 219 14.75 10.05 16.68
C TRP A 219 14.97 10.54 15.26
N TYR A 220 13.88 10.95 14.61
CA TYR A 220 13.91 11.70 13.36
C TYR A 220 13.34 13.09 13.59
N ALA A 221 14.09 14.12 13.20
CA ALA A 221 13.77 15.52 13.50
C ALA A 221 12.40 15.98 12.98
N HIS A 222 11.97 15.38 11.86
CA HIS A 222 10.72 15.72 11.20
C HIS A 222 9.49 15.09 11.85
N VAL A 223 9.62 14.11 12.76
CA VAL A 223 8.48 13.50 13.46
C VAL A 223 8.44 14.01 14.89
N ARG A 224 7.41 14.79 15.23
CA ARG A 224 7.31 15.50 16.51
C ARG A 224 6.06 15.13 17.30
N TYR A 225 6.20 15.11 18.62
CA TYR A 225 5.09 15.10 19.56
C TYR A 225 5.22 16.32 20.48
N GLY A 226 4.26 17.24 20.38
CA GLY A 226 4.45 18.61 20.83
C GLY A 226 5.55 19.31 20.02
N GLU A 227 6.45 20.01 20.70
CA GLU A 227 7.57 20.72 20.07
C GLU A 227 8.82 19.86 19.87
N GLU A 228 8.87 18.68 20.49
CA GLU A 228 10.05 17.83 20.56
C GLU A 228 9.92 16.60 19.62
N PRO A 229 11.04 16.04 19.12
CA PRO A 229 11.02 14.81 18.35
C PRO A 229 10.41 13.63 19.12
N VAL A 230 9.79 12.70 18.39
CA VAL A 230 9.33 11.44 18.97
C VAL A 230 10.53 10.56 19.31
N VAL A 231 10.69 10.23 20.61
CA VAL A 231 11.75 9.35 21.11
C VAL A 231 11.42 8.88 22.52
N ARG A 232 11.67 7.60 22.82
CA ARG A 232 11.43 7.01 24.15
C ARG A 232 10.03 7.40 24.65
N GLY A 233 9.91 7.98 25.84
CA GLY A 233 8.63 8.39 26.44
C GLY A 233 7.95 9.60 25.79
N ASN A 234 8.62 10.39 24.94
CA ASN A 234 7.98 11.54 24.28
C ASN A 234 7.20 11.08 23.04
N ARG A 235 5.96 10.63 23.24
CA ARG A 235 5.10 10.10 22.17
C ARG A 235 3.62 10.13 22.56
N PRO A 236 2.70 10.01 21.58
CA PRO A 236 1.28 9.81 21.84
C PRO A 236 1.02 8.64 22.80
N SER A 237 0.20 8.89 23.82
CA SER A 237 -0.18 7.94 24.87
C SER A 237 -1.68 8.13 25.23
N PRO A 238 -2.43 7.08 25.58
CA PRO A 238 -2.03 5.66 25.57
C PRO A 238 -1.67 5.17 24.16
N SER A 239 -0.88 4.10 24.06
CA SER A 239 -0.59 3.49 22.76
C SER A 239 -1.86 2.88 22.15
N LEU A 240 -1.87 2.65 20.83
CA LEU A 240 -2.99 1.98 20.18
C LEU A 240 -3.16 0.55 20.72
N THR A 241 -2.08 -0.16 21.03
CA THR A 241 -2.19 -1.51 21.63
C THR A 241 -2.85 -1.47 23.01
N GLU A 242 -2.54 -0.47 23.85
CA GLU A 242 -3.18 -0.27 25.15
C GLU A 242 -4.66 0.10 25.00
N ALA A 243 -4.95 1.14 24.21
CA ALA A 243 -6.30 1.64 24.01
C ALA A 243 -7.23 0.60 23.35
N LEU A 244 -6.73 -0.16 22.36
CA LEU A 244 -7.49 -1.24 21.73
C LEU A 244 -7.66 -2.44 22.65
N SER A 245 -6.67 -2.75 23.49
CA SER A 245 -6.81 -3.84 24.47
C SER A 245 -7.90 -3.52 25.49
N GLU A 246 -7.98 -2.26 25.95
CA GLU A 246 -9.07 -1.80 26.81
C GLU A 246 -10.41 -1.84 26.07
N LEU A 247 -10.49 -1.26 24.87
CA LEU A 247 -11.71 -1.20 24.05
C LEU A 247 -12.30 -2.59 23.74
N THR A 248 -11.44 -3.59 23.53
CA THR A 248 -11.83 -4.97 23.19
C THR A 248 -11.90 -5.91 24.39
N GLY A 249 -11.55 -5.44 25.60
CA GLY A 249 -11.49 -6.29 26.79
C GLY A 249 -10.41 -7.38 26.73
N THR A 250 -9.32 -7.14 26.00
CA THR A 250 -8.20 -8.08 25.81
C THR A 250 -6.93 -7.70 26.58
N SER A 251 -7.01 -6.73 27.49
CA SER A 251 -5.90 -6.32 28.35
C SER A 251 -5.24 -7.50 29.06
N GLY A 252 -3.93 -7.64 28.91
CA GLY A 252 -3.14 -8.75 29.48
C GLY A 252 -3.26 -10.09 28.75
N SER A 253 -4.06 -10.18 27.67
CA SER A 253 -4.16 -11.39 26.85
C SER A 253 -2.95 -11.57 25.94
N LEU A 254 -2.35 -12.76 25.94
CA LEU A 254 -1.32 -13.17 24.97
C LEU A 254 -1.86 -13.23 23.52
N TYR A 255 -3.18 -13.29 23.36
CA TYR A 255 -3.86 -13.26 22.06
C TYR A 255 -4.47 -11.89 21.76
N GLY A 256 -4.25 -10.90 22.63
CA GLY A 256 -4.65 -9.51 22.43
C GLY A 256 -3.69 -8.77 21.48
N TYR A 257 -3.45 -7.49 21.77
CA TYR A 257 -2.60 -6.64 20.93
C TYR A 257 -1.10 -6.66 21.31
N LEU A 258 -0.65 -7.64 22.08
CA LEU A 258 0.77 -7.82 22.40
C LEU A 258 1.54 -8.25 21.14
N ASP A 259 2.67 -7.58 20.87
CA ASP A 259 3.47 -7.76 19.64
C ASP A 259 2.63 -7.59 18.36
N SER A 260 1.62 -6.73 18.42
CA SER A 260 0.86 -6.33 17.24
C SER A 260 1.71 -5.58 16.23
N ARG A 261 1.20 -5.52 15.00
CA ARG A 261 1.73 -4.69 13.93
C ARG A 261 0.63 -3.81 13.37
N MET A 262 1.01 -2.66 12.81
CA MET A 262 0.11 -1.84 11.99
C MET A 262 0.45 -1.95 10.50
N THR A 263 -0.51 -1.60 9.65
CA THR A 263 -0.30 -1.40 8.20
C THR A 263 -0.62 0.04 7.81
N ARG A 264 -0.60 0.35 6.51
CA ARG A 264 -0.82 1.69 5.97
C ARG A 264 -2.15 2.26 6.49
N PRO A 265 -2.14 3.44 7.15
CA PRO A 265 -3.36 4.13 7.54
C PRO A 265 -4.03 4.77 6.31
N ALA A 266 -5.34 4.98 6.39
CA ALA A 266 -6.14 5.58 5.33
C ALA A 266 -6.90 6.80 5.86
N ALA A 267 -7.02 7.85 5.04
CA ALA A 267 -7.75 9.06 5.42
C ALA A 267 -9.24 8.93 5.13
N LEU A 268 -10.10 9.18 6.13
CA LEU A 268 -11.55 9.32 5.97
C LEU A 268 -11.98 10.78 5.78
N GLY A 269 -11.06 11.71 6.00
CA GLY A 269 -11.25 13.14 5.83
C GLY A 269 -9.94 13.86 6.13
N ASP A 270 -10.04 15.14 6.48
CA ASP A 270 -8.86 15.91 6.89
C ASP A 270 -8.47 15.68 8.36
N ASP A 271 -9.42 15.22 9.18
CA ASP A 271 -9.30 15.13 10.63
C ASP A 271 -9.59 13.73 11.20
N LEU A 272 -9.94 12.75 10.35
CA LEU A 272 -10.26 11.38 10.76
C LEU A 272 -9.55 10.36 9.89
N PHE A 273 -8.95 9.36 10.54
CA PHE A 273 -8.13 8.34 9.90
C PHE A 273 -8.51 6.94 10.39
N VAL A 274 -8.31 5.95 9.51
CA VAL A 274 -8.35 4.54 9.86
C VAL A 274 -6.93 4.02 10.01
N VAL A 275 -6.61 3.45 11.17
CA VAL A 275 -5.32 2.81 11.45
C VAL A 275 -5.53 1.31 11.62
N PRO A 276 -5.13 0.47 10.64
CA PRO A 276 -5.22 -0.98 10.79
C PRO A 276 -4.18 -1.51 11.77
N VAL A 277 -4.63 -2.25 12.78
CA VAL A 277 -3.81 -2.89 13.80
C VAL A 277 -4.16 -4.37 13.86
N PHE A 278 -3.15 -5.24 13.78
CA PHE A 278 -3.31 -6.69 13.73
C PHE A 278 -2.46 -7.33 14.82
N GLY A 279 -3.05 -8.31 15.51
CA GLY A 279 -2.36 -9.20 16.45
C GLY A 279 -1.18 -9.93 15.81
N LYS A 280 -0.36 -10.51 16.68
CA LYS A 280 0.84 -11.25 16.28
C LYS A 280 0.50 -12.39 15.33
N THR A 281 1.31 -12.53 14.28
CA THR A 281 1.22 -13.67 13.36
C THR A 281 2.09 -14.82 13.88
N TYR A 282 1.45 -15.95 14.22
CA TYR A 282 2.06 -17.20 14.65
C TYR A 282 2.24 -18.17 13.48
N ARG A 283 3.21 -19.09 13.62
CA ARG A 283 3.50 -20.15 12.63
C ARG A 283 2.43 -21.25 12.58
N SER A 284 1.72 -21.50 13.69
CA SER A 284 0.77 -22.62 13.82
C SER A 284 -0.64 -22.29 13.33
N SER A 285 -1.21 -21.18 13.78
CA SER A 285 -2.52 -20.68 13.35
C SER A 285 -2.69 -19.22 13.74
N ASN A 286 -3.33 -18.46 12.85
CA ASN A 286 -3.69 -17.05 13.05
C ASN A 286 -5.21 -16.84 13.11
N ARG A 287 -5.98 -17.92 13.04
CA ARG A 287 -7.44 -17.83 13.06
C ARG A 287 -7.89 -17.38 14.44
N GLY A 288 -8.63 -16.28 14.47
CA GLY A 288 -9.13 -15.70 15.72
C GLY A 288 -8.13 -14.79 16.44
N GLN A 289 -7.02 -14.43 15.80
CA GLN A 289 -6.15 -13.35 16.29
C GLN A 289 -6.88 -12.01 16.24
N GLU A 290 -6.63 -11.15 17.24
CA GLU A 290 -7.22 -9.81 17.31
C GLU A 290 -6.85 -8.96 16.10
N PHE A 291 -7.80 -8.14 15.66
CA PHE A 291 -7.57 -7.11 14.68
C PHE A 291 -8.58 -5.97 14.86
N SER A 292 -8.14 -4.75 14.56
CA SER A 292 -8.97 -3.56 14.56
C SER A 292 -8.58 -2.64 13.43
N PHE A 293 -9.58 -1.99 12.85
CA PHE A 293 -9.41 -0.81 12.01
C PHE A 293 -9.76 0.39 12.88
N ALA A 294 -8.78 0.90 13.64
CA ALA A 294 -8.99 1.93 14.65
C ALA A 294 -9.34 3.27 14.01
N LEU A 295 -10.31 4.00 14.57
CA LEU A 295 -10.68 5.34 14.14
C LEU A 295 -9.96 6.37 15.02
N VAL A 296 -9.02 7.09 14.44
CA VAL A 296 -8.15 8.04 15.14
C VAL A 296 -8.30 9.41 14.51
N ASP A 297 -8.50 10.45 15.33
CA ASP A 297 -8.54 11.83 14.81
C ASP A 297 -7.15 12.49 14.71
N ASP A 298 -7.10 13.70 14.15
CA ASP A 298 -5.86 14.45 13.98
C ASP A 298 -5.26 15.05 15.26
N ARG A 299 -5.92 14.84 16.40
CA ARG A 299 -5.41 15.11 17.74
C ARG A 299 -4.93 13.84 18.45
N GLY A 300 -5.10 12.68 17.82
CA GLY A 300 -4.70 11.39 18.37
C GLY A 300 -5.75 10.72 19.25
N ALA A 301 -6.98 11.21 19.29
CA ALA A 301 -8.05 10.57 20.05
C ALA A 301 -8.61 9.35 19.31
N LEU A 302 -8.77 8.24 20.02
CA LEU A 302 -9.42 7.02 19.52
C LEU A 302 -10.94 7.16 19.66
N HIS A 303 -11.66 7.22 18.54
CA HIS A 303 -13.13 7.32 18.49
C HIS A 303 -13.83 5.96 18.46
N GLY A 304 -13.08 4.89 18.23
CA GLY A 304 -13.60 3.52 18.14
C GLY A 304 -12.89 2.72 17.06
N ARG A 305 -13.64 1.87 16.36
CA ARG A 305 -13.14 1.04 15.25
C ARG A 305 -14.21 0.81 14.21
N LEU A 306 -13.81 0.45 12.98
CA LEU A 306 -14.75 -0.08 11.99
C LEU A 306 -15.37 -1.38 12.53
N GLY A 307 -16.66 -1.35 12.83
CA GLY A 307 -17.37 -2.42 13.53
C GLY A 307 -17.94 -3.51 12.60
N GLY A 308 -18.62 -4.49 13.19
CA GLY A 308 -19.42 -5.47 12.44
C GLY A 308 -18.65 -6.64 11.80
N LEU A 309 -17.32 -6.71 11.96
CA LEU A 309 -16.53 -7.87 11.53
C LEU A 309 -16.42 -8.92 12.62
N HIS A 310 -16.67 -10.17 12.26
CA HIS A 310 -16.47 -11.30 13.15
C HIS A 310 -15.00 -11.74 13.15
N LEU A 311 -14.43 -11.90 14.35
CA LEU A 311 -13.02 -12.20 14.58
C LEU A 311 -12.51 -13.43 13.80
N ARG A 312 -13.38 -14.42 13.57
CA ARG A 312 -13.03 -15.69 12.91
C ARG A 312 -13.52 -15.82 11.47
N ASP A 313 -14.70 -15.28 11.19
CA ASP A 313 -15.39 -15.53 9.91
C ASP A 313 -15.20 -14.39 8.91
N ASP A 314 -14.69 -13.25 9.38
CA ASP A 314 -14.30 -12.09 8.58
C ASP A 314 -12.80 -11.78 8.78
N SER A 315 -12.02 -12.77 9.21
CA SER A 315 -10.64 -12.59 9.66
C SER A 315 -9.70 -12.23 8.49
N PRO A 316 -8.95 -11.11 8.58
CA PRO A 316 -7.97 -10.71 7.55
C PRO A 316 -6.76 -11.66 7.48
N PHE A 317 -6.53 -12.44 8.55
CA PHE A 317 -5.45 -13.42 8.60
C PHE A 317 -5.69 -14.61 7.65
N THR A 318 -6.93 -14.90 7.28
CA THR A 318 -7.21 -15.90 6.26
C THR A 318 -7.06 -15.27 4.88
N GLY A 319 -5.93 -15.53 4.21
CA GLY A 319 -5.60 -14.93 2.92
C GLY A 319 -4.59 -13.77 3.01
N PHE A 320 -4.26 -13.34 4.23
CA PHE A 320 -3.29 -12.28 4.51
C PHE A 320 -3.68 -10.91 3.88
N ASP A 321 -4.98 -10.60 3.91
CA ASP A 321 -5.53 -9.35 3.38
C ASP A 321 -5.64 -8.31 4.52
N PHE A 322 -4.65 -7.42 4.64
CA PHE A 322 -4.56 -6.46 5.75
C PHE A 322 -4.81 -5.00 5.33
N THR A 323 -5.29 -4.81 4.11
CA THR A 323 -5.48 -3.49 3.52
C THR A 323 -6.86 -2.94 3.88
N VAL A 324 -6.89 -1.70 4.36
CA VAL A 324 -8.08 -0.85 4.33
C VAL A 324 -7.79 0.29 3.36
N VAL A 325 -8.80 0.73 2.63
CA VAL A 325 -8.74 1.93 1.79
C VAL A 325 -9.90 2.84 2.17
N ALA A 326 -9.82 4.11 1.82
CA ALA A 326 -10.86 5.06 2.16
C ALA A 326 -11.14 6.04 1.02
N ASP A 327 -12.38 6.50 0.94
CA ASP A 327 -12.77 7.68 0.18
C ASP A 327 -12.87 8.86 1.16
N PRO A 328 -11.84 9.72 1.23
CA PRO A 328 -11.86 10.84 2.16
C PRO A 328 -12.81 11.96 1.75
N TYR A 329 -13.25 12.02 0.48
CA TYR A 329 -14.18 13.04 0.00
C TYR A 329 -15.62 12.73 0.38
N ARG A 330 -15.91 11.46 0.68
CA ARG A 330 -17.25 10.98 1.06
C ARG A 330 -17.26 10.30 2.43
N ALA A 331 -16.13 10.31 3.12
CA ALA A 331 -15.91 9.76 4.45
C ALA A 331 -16.33 8.29 4.60
N ARG A 332 -15.75 7.42 3.77
CA ARG A 332 -16.07 5.97 3.71
C ARG A 332 -14.81 5.13 3.76
N ALA A 333 -14.89 3.99 4.44
CA ALA A 333 -13.83 2.99 4.45
C ALA A 333 -14.27 1.73 3.71
N PHE A 334 -13.31 1.01 3.12
CA PHE A 334 -13.53 -0.25 2.44
C PHE A 334 -12.45 -1.27 2.78
N HIS A 335 -12.85 -2.52 2.88
CA HIS A 335 -11.96 -3.64 3.12
C HIS A 335 -12.42 -4.83 2.26
N LEU A 336 -11.47 -5.47 1.59
CA LEU A 336 -11.72 -6.72 0.86
C LEU A 336 -10.78 -7.77 1.43
N ASN A 337 -11.36 -8.90 1.82
CA ASN A 337 -10.62 -10.10 2.15
C ASN A 337 -11.24 -11.33 1.48
N ARG A 338 -10.75 -12.51 1.83
CA ARG A 338 -11.28 -13.78 1.34
C ARG A 338 -12.80 -13.95 1.50
N TYR A 339 -13.41 -13.37 2.52
CA TYR A 339 -14.79 -13.60 2.93
C TYR A 339 -15.78 -12.56 2.40
N GLY A 340 -15.32 -11.35 2.08
CA GLY A 340 -16.21 -10.34 1.51
C GLY A 340 -15.56 -9.00 1.23
N LEU A 341 -16.31 -8.16 0.53
CA LEU A 341 -16.09 -6.72 0.47
C LEU A 341 -17.01 -6.05 1.49
N TYR A 342 -16.45 -5.17 2.29
CA TYR A 342 -17.12 -4.48 3.39
C TYR A 342 -16.97 -2.97 3.20
N ALA A 343 -18.00 -2.21 3.53
CA ALA A 343 -18.01 -0.76 3.46
C ALA A 343 -18.59 -0.13 4.72
N TRP A 344 -17.94 0.92 5.21
CA TRP A 344 -18.34 1.65 6.42
C TRP A 344 -18.52 3.13 6.15
N SER A 345 -19.38 3.75 6.96
CA SER A 345 -19.39 5.20 7.16
C SER A 345 -18.28 5.65 8.12
N ALA A 346 -18.03 6.95 8.17
CA ALA A 346 -17.00 7.58 9.00
C ALA A 346 -17.12 7.29 10.50
N ASP A 347 -18.35 7.06 10.99
CA ASP A 347 -18.64 6.68 12.38
C ASP A 347 -18.30 5.21 12.70
N GLY A 348 -17.79 4.45 11.72
CA GLY A 348 -17.41 3.05 11.90
C GLY A 348 -18.59 2.07 11.81
N VAL A 349 -19.78 2.51 11.39
CA VAL A 349 -20.94 1.64 11.18
C VAL A 349 -20.81 0.90 9.84
N LEU A 350 -20.95 -0.44 9.89
CA LEU A 350 -20.93 -1.28 8.69
C LEU A 350 -22.22 -1.04 7.89
N ARG A 351 -22.08 -0.56 6.65
CA ARG A 351 -23.20 -0.21 5.77
C ARG A 351 -23.47 -1.25 4.71
N ALA A 352 -22.42 -1.88 4.17
CA ALA A 352 -22.57 -2.94 3.19
C ALA A 352 -21.60 -4.09 3.47
N ARG A 353 -22.09 -5.32 3.25
CA ARG A 353 -21.31 -6.56 3.31
C ARG A 353 -21.69 -7.42 2.11
N MET A 354 -20.74 -7.64 1.22
CA MET A 354 -20.88 -8.50 0.04
C MET A 354 -20.08 -9.78 0.27
N SER A 355 -20.78 -10.84 0.69
CA SER A 355 -20.15 -12.11 1.04
C SER A 355 -19.67 -12.87 -0.19
N THR A 356 -18.42 -13.33 -0.22
CA THR A 356 -17.89 -14.16 -1.31
C THR A 356 -18.48 -15.57 -1.36
N ALA A 357 -19.26 -15.96 -0.35
CA ALA A 357 -20.08 -17.17 -0.38
C ALA A 357 -21.29 -17.03 -1.32
N GLU A 358 -21.75 -15.81 -1.56
CA GLU A 358 -22.89 -15.53 -2.43
C GLU A 358 -22.47 -15.53 -3.89
N LYS A 359 -23.32 -16.11 -4.75
CA LYS A 359 -23.01 -16.33 -6.17
C LYS A 359 -22.55 -15.06 -6.91
N PRO A 360 -23.17 -13.88 -6.73
CA PRO A 360 -22.73 -12.67 -7.45
C PRO A 360 -21.32 -12.22 -7.09
N PHE A 361 -20.91 -12.41 -5.83
CA PHE A 361 -19.68 -11.85 -5.26
C PHE A 361 -18.54 -12.87 -5.13
N LYS A 362 -18.80 -14.15 -5.37
CA LYS A 362 -17.78 -15.22 -5.40
C LYS A 362 -16.52 -14.85 -6.19
N PRO A 363 -16.57 -14.15 -7.34
CA PRO A 363 -15.36 -13.75 -8.05
C PRO A 363 -14.40 -12.84 -7.26
N LEU A 364 -14.87 -12.09 -6.24
CA LEU A 364 -14.04 -11.16 -5.45
C LEU A 364 -12.86 -11.85 -4.75
N VAL A 365 -12.92 -13.17 -4.48
CA VAL A 365 -11.78 -13.92 -3.93
C VAL A 365 -10.53 -13.86 -4.81
N HIS A 366 -10.69 -13.50 -6.09
CA HIS A 366 -9.59 -13.35 -7.05
C HIS A 366 -9.05 -11.92 -7.13
N PHE A 367 -9.62 -10.96 -6.39
CA PHE A 367 -9.25 -9.55 -6.44
C PHE A 367 -8.63 -9.06 -5.13
N ALA A 368 -7.58 -8.26 -5.24
CA ALA A 368 -7.06 -7.44 -4.15
C ALA A 368 -7.62 -6.02 -4.28
N LEU A 369 -8.00 -5.42 -3.15
CA LEU A 369 -8.38 -4.01 -3.09
C LEU A 369 -7.13 -3.16 -2.94
N LEU A 370 -6.92 -2.23 -3.88
CA LEU A 370 -5.72 -1.41 -3.94
C LEU A 370 -5.94 -0.03 -3.35
N GLU A 371 -6.96 0.70 -3.82
CA GLU A 371 -7.23 2.08 -3.40
C GLU A 371 -8.68 2.48 -3.75
N CYS A 372 -9.15 3.61 -3.20
CA CYS A 372 -10.31 4.33 -3.71
C CYS A 372 -9.88 5.63 -4.41
N THR A 373 -10.31 5.85 -5.65
CA THR A 373 -9.93 7.04 -6.42
C THR A 373 -10.62 8.29 -5.87
N PRO A 374 -10.09 9.50 -6.09
CA PRO A 374 -10.79 10.76 -5.78
C PRO A 374 -12.18 10.87 -6.44
N ALA A 375 -12.36 10.21 -7.60
CA ALA A 375 -13.64 10.15 -8.30
C ALA A 375 -14.68 9.25 -7.60
N GLY A 376 -14.28 8.48 -6.57
CA GLY A 376 -15.14 7.56 -5.85
C GLY A 376 -15.24 6.20 -6.55
N GLU A 377 -14.13 5.64 -7.02
CA GLU A 377 -14.09 4.29 -7.60
C GLU A 377 -13.14 3.40 -6.80
N LEU A 378 -13.57 2.17 -6.50
CA LEU A 378 -12.68 1.15 -5.95
C LEU A 378 -11.79 0.59 -7.06
N LEU A 379 -10.49 0.52 -6.79
CA LEU A 379 -9.50 -0.12 -7.65
C LEU A 379 -9.26 -1.56 -7.18
N LEU A 380 -9.73 -2.53 -7.96
CA LEU A 380 -9.62 -3.96 -7.67
C LEU A 380 -8.68 -4.64 -8.68
N ALA A 381 -7.55 -5.16 -8.24
CA ALA A 381 -6.62 -5.89 -9.11
C ALA A 381 -6.85 -7.39 -9.04
N HIS A 382 -7.06 -8.02 -10.20
CA HIS A 382 -7.18 -9.47 -10.28
C HIS A 382 -5.80 -10.12 -10.07
N ARG A 383 -5.65 -10.90 -8.99
CA ARG A 383 -4.38 -11.49 -8.52
C ARG A 383 -3.61 -12.31 -9.56
N LYS A 384 -4.32 -13.01 -10.45
CA LYS A 384 -3.75 -13.85 -11.53
C LYS A 384 -3.84 -13.30 -12.95
N GLN A 385 -4.87 -12.50 -13.25
CA GLN A 385 -5.13 -12.07 -14.63
C GLN A 385 -4.47 -10.73 -14.93
N HIS A 386 -3.90 -10.05 -13.93
CA HIS A 386 -3.20 -8.77 -14.09
C HIS A 386 -4.08 -7.73 -14.79
N LEU A 387 -5.32 -7.64 -14.31
CA LEU A 387 -6.32 -6.67 -14.77
C LEU A 387 -6.77 -5.83 -13.59
N LEU A 388 -6.92 -4.52 -13.80
CA LEU A 388 -7.45 -3.57 -12.83
C LEU A 388 -8.91 -3.27 -13.16
N LEU A 389 -9.83 -3.66 -12.28
CA LEU A 389 -11.26 -3.36 -12.35
C LEU A 389 -11.55 -2.11 -11.52
N ARG A 390 -12.21 -1.12 -12.12
CA ARG A 390 -12.74 0.09 -11.48
C ARG A 390 -14.22 -0.15 -11.17
N VAL A 391 -14.59 -0.02 -9.90
CA VAL A 391 -15.99 -0.14 -9.46
C VAL A 391 -16.46 1.21 -8.91
N PRO A 392 -17.44 1.87 -9.54
CA PRO A 392 -17.97 3.13 -9.01
C PRO A 392 -18.65 2.88 -7.65
N VAL A 393 -18.31 3.71 -6.68
CA VAL A 393 -18.97 3.72 -5.36
C VAL A 393 -20.20 4.63 -5.47
N PRO A 394 -21.42 4.10 -5.31
CA PRO A 394 -22.64 4.90 -5.34
C PRO A 394 -22.70 5.88 -4.17
N GLN A 395 -23.49 6.95 -4.29
CA GLN A 395 -23.69 7.89 -3.19
C GLN A 395 -24.32 7.17 -1.99
N ASP A 396 -25.39 6.41 -2.19
CA ASP A 396 -25.87 5.53 -1.12
C ASP A 396 -25.06 4.23 -1.09
N LEU A 397 -24.47 3.89 0.07
CA LEU A 397 -23.72 2.65 0.21
C LEU A 397 -24.61 1.40 0.13
N ASP A 398 -25.92 1.54 0.34
CA ASP A 398 -26.87 0.45 0.22
C ASP A 398 -26.95 -0.07 -1.24
N ASP A 399 -26.62 0.78 -2.23
CA ASP A 399 -26.54 0.42 -3.65
C ASP A 399 -25.21 -0.20 -4.08
N LEU A 400 -24.20 -0.26 -3.19
CA LEU A 400 -22.84 -0.71 -3.53
C LEU A 400 -22.81 -2.15 -4.04
N ALA A 401 -23.65 -3.02 -3.46
CA ALA A 401 -23.77 -4.42 -3.87
C ALA A 401 -24.14 -4.55 -5.35
N THR A 402 -25.09 -3.73 -5.82
CA THR A 402 -25.52 -3.68 -7.22
C THR A 402 -24.38 -3.21 -8.13
N ALA A 403 -23.69 -2.13 -7.75
CA ALA A 403 -22.57 -1.60 -8.53
C ALA A 403 -21.42 -2.62 -8.68
N VAL A 404 -21.11 -3.36 -7.62
CA VAL A 404 -20.09 -4.41 -7.62
C VAL A 404 -20.53 -5.60 -8.48
N GLU A 405 -21.78 -6.05 -8.36
CA GLU A 405 -22.31 -7.14 -9.17
C GLU A 405 -22.27 -6.80 -10.67
N ASP A 406 -22.66 -5.58 -11.04
CA ASP A 406 -22.65 -5.14 -12.43
C ASP A 406 -21.23 -5.06 -13.01
N ALA A 407 -20.27 -4.55 -12.24
CA ALA A 407 -18.85 -4.54 -12.62
C ALA A 407 -18.31 -5.96 -12.85
N LEU A 408 -18.64 -6.91 -11.96
CA LEU A 408 -18.24 -8.31 -12.08
C LEU A 408 -18.90 -9.03 -13.27
N LYS A 409 -20.17 -8.73 -13.59
CA LYS A 409 -20.85 -9.23 -14.80
C LYS A 409 -20.17 -8.70 -16.07
N GLY A 410 -19.80 -7.42 -16.09
CA GLY A 410 -19.13 -6.76 -17.21
C GLY A 410 -17.71 -7.30 -17.48
N TYR A 411 -17.01 -7.72 -16.43
CA TYR A 411 -15.61 -8.16 -16.46
C TYR A 411 -15.31 -9.17 -17.57
N GLY A 412 -16.13 -10.21 -17.74
CA GLY A 412 -15.86 -11.27 -18.71
C GLY A 412 -15.84 -10.78 -20.16
N ARG A 413 -16.76 -9.87 -20.51
CA ARG A 413 -16.88 -9.28 -21.84
C ARG A 413 -15.72 -8.32 -22.11
N GLU A 414 -15.40 -7.43 -21.16
CA GLU A 414 -14.29 -6.48 -21.32
C GLU A 414 -12.95 -7.20 -21.40
N ARG A 415 -12.73 -8.24 -20.58
CA ARG A 415 -11.55 -9.10 -20.66
C ARG A 415 -11.40 -9.75 -22.03
N ALA A 416 -12.50 -10.24 -22.63
CA ALA A 416 -12.44 -10.86 -23.95
C ALA A 416 -12.03 -9.86 -25.05
N ALA A 417 -12.50 -8.61 -24.95
CA ALA A 417 -12.08 -7.53 -25.83
C ALA A 417 -10.59 -7.21 -25.67
N LEU A 418 -10.11 -7.10 -24.43
CA LEU A 418 -8.69 -6.89 -24.13
C LEU A 418 -7.81 -8.04 -24.65
N LYS A 419 -8.24 -9.29 -24.47
CA LYS A 419 -7.53 -10.45 -25.03
C LYS A 419 -7.40 -10.38 -26.55
N LYS A 420 -8.43 -9.90 -27.24
CA LYS A 420 -8.39 -9.72 -28.70
C LYS A 420 -7.44 -8.60 -29.11
N GLN A 421 -7.34 -7.54 -28.29
CA GLN A 421 -6.47 -6.39 -28.57
C GLN A 421 -4.99 -6.70 -28.30
N TYR A 422 -4.68 -7.33 -27.17
CA TYR A 422 -3.29 -7.50 -26.70
C TYR A 422 -2.71 -8.90 -26.94
N GLY A 423 -3.55 -9.91 -27.17
CA GLY A 423 -3.10 -11.29 -27.34
C GLY A 423 -2.22 -11.82 -26.19
N PRO A 424 -2.60 -11.65 -24.90
CA PRO A 424 -1.75 -12.00 -23.78
C PRO A 424 -1.47 -13.51 -23.71
N VAL A 425 -0.24 -13.87 -23.33
CA VAL A 425 0.18 -15.25 -23.05
C VAL A 425 0.30 -15.41 -21.53
N ASN A 426 -0.37 -16.42 -20.96
CA ASN A 426 -0.49 -16.62 -19.51
C ASN A 426 -0.82 -15.38 -18.67
N TRP A 427 -1.66 -14.49 -19.24
CA TRP A 427 -2.05 -13.21 -18.63
C TRP A 427 -0.92 -12.18 -18.51
N LEU A 428 0.24 -12.42 -19.13
CA LEU A 428 1.22 -11.38 -19.36
C LEU A 428 0.72 -10.48 -20.49
N TRP A 429 0.43 -9.23 -20.16
CA TRP A 429 0.03 -8.21 -21.12
C TRP A 429 1.26 -7.41 -21.52
N ALA A 430 1.75 -7.57 -22.74
CA ALA A 430 2.87 -6.79 -23.25
C ALA A 430 2.37 -5.52 -23.93
N ASP A 431 3.12 -4.41 -23.79
CA ASP A 431 2.84 -3.15 -24.46
C ASP A 431 4.14 -2.48 -24.94
N SER A 432 4.08 -1.79 -26.08
CA SER A 432 5.21 -1.07 -26.69
C SER A 432 4.92 0.42 -26.92
N ALA A 433 3.76 0.91 -26.52
CA ALA A 433 3.31 2.27 -26.73
C ALA A 433 3.80 3.23 -25.62
N ALA A 434 3.97 2.73 -24.40
CA ALA A 434 4.46 3.55 -23.29
C ALA A 434 5.96 3.86 -23.42
N THR A 435 6.35 5.08 -23.05
CA THR A 435 7.77 5.45 -22.92
C THR A 435 8.35 4.76 -21.69
N VAL A 436 9.49 4.09 -21.83
CA VAL A 436 10.13 3.35 -20.72
C VAL A 436 11.30 4.15 -20.19
N HIS A 437 11.28 4.45 -18.89
CA HIS A 437 12.32 5.15 -18.15
C HIS A 437 12.98 4.19 -17.16
N ALA A 438 14.29 4.01 -17.28
CA ALA A 438 15.08 3.33 -16.27
C ALA A 438 15.44 4.36 -15.18
N LEU A 439 15.03 4.09 -13.93
CA LEU A 439 15.28 4.97 -12.79
C LEU A 439 16.40 4.43 -11.91
#